data_AF-X1UZU4-F1
#
_entry.id   AF-X1UZU4-F1
#
_cell.length_a   1.000
_cell.length_b   1.000
_cell.length_c   1.000
_cell.angle_alpha   90.00
_cell.angle_beta   90.00
_cell.angle_gamma   90.00
#
_symmetry.space_group_name_H-M   'P 1'
#
loop_
_entity.id
_entity.type
_entity.pdbx_description
1 polymer ?
#
loop_
_entity_poly.entity_id
_entity_poly.type
_entity_poly.pdbx_seq_one_letter_code
_entity_poly.pdbx_strand_id
1 'polypeptide(L)'
;GAKRLHFIDLDGAWGSNVNKSLLQKMIKKTSNKILIQIGGGIRSIESALNLIELGADRIIIGTFAIKNPKGVKKLLEIIGPDRLIVAIDYIKEKVAIQGWTELSSKNPFSFGRELENLGVRLILFSSIEADGTLSGPDFENIEKMIKSIKKSSIYVAGGVRNIKDVEIL
;
A
#
# COMPACT_ATOMS: atom_id res chain seq x y z
N GLY A 1 -4.80 22.57 3.01
CA GLY A 1 -4.40 21.71 1.88
C GLY A 1 -4.03 20.32 2.35
N ALA A 2 -3.83 19.38 1.43
CA ALA A 2 -3.45 17.99 1.73
C ALA A 2 -2.17 17.94 2.59
N LYS A 3 -2.11 16.99 3.52
CA LYS A 3 -0.95 16.79 4.41
C LYS A 3 -0.01 15.68 3.94
N ARG A 4 -0.49 14.82 3.05
CA ARG A 4 0.26 13.70 2.49
C ARG A 4 -0.13 13.48 1.03
N LEU A 5 0.84 13.08 0.21
CA LEU A 5 0.65 12.63 -1.17
C LEU A 5 0.92 11.13 -1.26
N HIS A 6 0.06 10.41 -1.96
CA HIS A 6 0.20 8.99 -2.28
C HIS A 6 0.66 8.83 -3.73
N PHE A 7 1.77 8.15 -3.95
CA PHE A 7 2.35 7.96 -5.27
C PHE A 7 2.60 6.47 -5.54
N ILE A 8 2.15 5.97 -6.69
CA ILE A 8 2.38 4.59 -7.13
C ILE A 8 3.10 4.62 -8.48
N ASP A 9 4.28 4.00 -8.56
CA ASP A 9 4.99 3.74 -9.81
C ASP A 9 4.44 2.46 -10.48
N LEU A 10 3.50 2.62 -11.41
CA LEU A 10 2.87 1.49 -12.12
C LEU A 10 3.85 0.75 -13.02
N ASP A 11 4.68 1.46 -13.78
CA ASP A 11 5.75 0.84 -14.59
C ASP A 11 6.70 0.04 -13.68
N GLY A 12 7.06 0.61 -12.53
CA GLY A 12 7.82 -0.07 -11.48
C GLY A 12 7.13 -1.34 -10.99
N ALA A 13 5.83 -1.28 -10.72
CA ALA A 13 5.02 -2.42 -10.30
C ALA A 13 5.03 -3.56 -11.33
N TRP A 14 5.04 -3.24 -12.63
CA TRP A 14 5.14 -4.20 -13.73
C TRP A 14 6.58 -4.62 -14.09
N GLY A 15 7.60 -4.07 -13.44
CA GLY A 15 8.99 -4.56 -13.55
C GLY A 15 9.93 -3.65 -14.33
N SER A 16 9.44 -2.51 -14.81
CA SER A 16 10.26 -1.50 -15.48
C SER A 16 11.00 -0.62 -14.46
N ASN A 17 12.09 0.02 -14.90
CA ASN A 17 12.85 0.99 -14.12
C ASN A 17 12.82 2.41 -14.74
N VAL A 18 11.98 2.62 -15.76
CA VAL A 18 11.94 3.88 -16.53
C VAL A 18 11.66 5.11 -15.66
N ASN A 19 10.87 4.96 -14.60
CA ASN A 19 10.47 6.06 -13.72
C ASN A 19 11.46 6.36 -12.59
N LYS A 20 12.54 5.57 -12.41
CA LYS A 20 13.45 5.70 -11.25
C LYS A 20 14.03 7.11 -11.10
N SER A 21 14.51 7.70 -12.19
CA SER A 21 15.09 9.06 -12.18
C SER A 21 14.02 10.13 -11.90
N LEU A 22 12.83 9.97 -12.48
CA LEU A 22 11.70 10.88 -12.27
C LEU A 22 11.25 10.85 -10.80
N LEU A 23 11.11 9.65 -10.23
CA LEU A 23 10.72 9.43 -8.84
C LEU A 23 11.71 10.11 -7.89
N GLN A 24 13.02 9.90 -8.09
CA GLN A 24 14.07 10.57 -7.28
C GLN A 24 13.96 12.09 -7.33
N LYS A 25 13.77 12.67 -8.52
CA LYS A 25 13.60 14.12 -8.68
C LYS A 25 12.34 14.63 -7.99
N MET A 26 11.23 13.88 -8.10
CA MET A 26 9.97 14.22 -7.46
C MET A 26 10.12 14.25 -5.94
N ILE A 27 10.64 13.18 -5.33
CA ILE A 27 10.81 13.09 -3.87
C ILE A 27 11.65 14.26 -3.36
N LYS A 28 12.84 14.47 -3.93
CA LYS A 28 13.75 15.55 -3.51
C LYS A 28 13.13 16.95 -3.59
N LYS A 29 12.24 17.18 -4.56
CA LYS A 29 11.57 18.48 -4.74
C LYS A 29 10.39 18.72 -3.80
N THR A 30 9.81 17.66 -3.23
CA THR A 30 8.51 17.72 -2.57
C THR A 30 8.54 17.30 -1.11
N SER A 31 9.52 16.49 -0.68
CA SER A 31 9.60 15.92 0.67
C SER A 31 9.75 16.97 1.78
N ASN A 32 10.28 18.16 1.47
CA ASN A 32 10.37 19.27 2.42
C ASN A 32 9.08 20.10 2.54
N LYS A 33 8.06 19.83 1.73
CA LYS A 33 6.80 20.59 1.68
C LYS A 33 5.60 19.77 2.12
N ILE A 34 5.60 18.47 1.83
CA ILE A 34 4.48 17.57 2.09
C ILE A 34 5.01 16.15 2.31
N LEU A 35 4.34 15.39 3.18
CA LEU A 35 4.69 13.99 3.41
C LEU A 35 4.35 13.15 2.18
N ILE A 36 5.20 12.19 1.83
CA ILE A 36 5.03 11.39 0.61
C ILE A 36 5.09 9.92 0.97
N GLN A 37 4.08 9.16 0.52
CA GLN A 37 4.09 7.71 0.59
C GLN A 37 4.23 7.12 -0.80
N ILE A 38 5.13 6.14 -0.97
CA ILE A 38 5.58 5.66 -2.27
C ILE A 38 5.42 4.15 -2.37
N GLY A 39 4.68 3.70 -3.37
CA GLY A 39 4.58 2.31 -3.78
C GLY A 39 4.95 2.09 -5.24
N GLY A 40 4.91 0.82 -5.66
CA GLY A 40 5.27 0.41 -7.01
C GLY A 40 6.73 -0.04 -7.12
N GLY A 41 6.93 -1.30 -7.51
CA GLY A 41 8.26 -1.83 -7.85
C GLY A 41 9.25 -2.08 -6.70
N ILE A 42 8.87 -1.89 -5.44
CA ILE A 42 9.71 -2.17 -4.27
C ILE A 42 9.81 -3.68 -4.03
N ARG A 43 10.96 -4.28 -4.39
CA ARG A 43 11.19 -5.75 -4.40
C ARG A 43 12.27 -6.22 -3.42
N SER A 44 12.97 -5.29 -2.77
CA SER A 44 14.01 -5.60 -1.80
C SER A 44 14.01 -4.59 -0.65
N ILE A 45 14.57 -5.01 0.49
CA ILE A 45 14.79 -4.12 1.64
C ILE A 45 15.64 -2.93 1.22
N GLU A 46 16.69 -3.15 0.44
CA GLU A 46 17.56 -2.09 -0.08
C GLU A 46 16.77 -1.05 -0.90
N SER A 47 15.91 -1.49 -1.82
CA SER A 47 15.08 -0.57 -2.62
C SER A 47 14.12 0.25 -1.76
N ALA A 48 13.59 -0.35 -0.70
CA ALA A 48 12.75 0.32 0.30
C ALA A 48 13.54 1.39 1.08
N LEU A 49 14.72 1.03 1.59
CA LEU A 49 15.58 1.96 2.35
C LEU A 49 16.05 3.13 1.49
N ASN A 50 16.43 2.87 0.24
CA ASN A 50 16.82 3.92 -0.70
C ASN A 50 15.71 4.99 -0.86
N LEU A 51 14.43 4.61 -0.93
CA LEU A 51 13.32 5.57 -1.04
C LEU A 51 13.14 6.39 0.24
N ILE A 52 13.28 5.72 1.39
CA ILE A 52 13.24 6.37 2.71
C ILE A 52 14.36 7.40 2.84
N GLU A 53 15.59 7.05 2.45
CA GLU A 53 16.76 7.95 2.46
C GLU A 53 16.63 9.12 1.49
N LEU A 54 15.96 8.92 0.36
CA LEU A 54 15.65 9.99 -0.58
C LEU A 54 14.63 11.01 -0.04
N GLY A 55 13.92 10.67 1.05
CA GLY A 55 12.98 11.55 1.73
C GLY A 55 11.52 11.10 1.69
N ALA A 56 11.23 9.86 1.30
CA ALA A 56 9.87 9.33 1.44
C ALA A 56 9.49 9.24 2.93
N ASP A 57 8.30 9.72 3.30
CA ASP A 57 7.74 9.57 4.65
C ASP A 57 7.46 8.09 4.91
N ARG A 58 6.83 7.42 3.93
CA ARG A 58 6.46 6.01 4.00
C ARG A 58 6.72 5.28 2.69
N ILE A 59 6.91 3.98 2.80
CA ILE A 59 6.93 3.06 1.66
C ILE A 59 5.71 2.13 1.68
N ILE A 60 5.31 1.68 0.50
CA ILE A 60 4.15 0.82 0.30
C ILE A 60 4.59 -0.45 -0.42
N ILE A 61 4.43 -1.59 0.23
CA ILE A 61 4.77 -2.91 -0.32
C ILE A 61 3.52 -3.78 -0.44
N GLY A 62 3.30 -4.40 -1.61
CA GLY A 62 2.23 -5.38 -1.81
C GLY A 62 2.81 -6.77 -2.03
N THR A 63 3.17 -7.07 -3.28
CA THR A 63 3.76 -8.36 -3.71
C THR A 63 4.94 -8.81 -2.84
N PHE A 64 5.83 -7.87 -2.44
CA PHE A 64 6.97 -8.19 -1.57
C PHE A 64 6.54 -8.72 -0.20
N ALA A 65 5.46 -8.18 0.39
CA ALA A 65 4.98 -8.62 1.69
C ALA A 65 4.45 -10.05 1.67
N ILE A 66 3.82 -10.44 0.56
CA ILE A 66 3.29 -11.80 0.36
C ILE A 66 4.43 -12.79 0.11
N LYS A 67 5.37 -12.45 -0.77
CA LYS A 67 6.49 -13.33 -1.15
C LYS A 67 7.57 -13.43 -0.07
N ASN A 68 7.75 -12.40 0.76
CA ASN A 68 8.81 -12.34 1.76
C ASN A 68 8.37 -11.76 3.13
N PRO A 69 7.58 -12.51 3.92
CA PRO A 69 7.15 -12.06 5.26
C PRO A 69 8.31 -11.75 6.21
N LYS A 70 9.45 -12.47 6.09
CA LYS A 70 10.67 -12.18 6.88
C LYS A 70 11.24 -10.80 6.54
N GLY A 71 11.17 -10.41 5.26
CA GLY A 71 11.56 -9.08 4.80
C GLY A 71 10.68 -7.97 5.37
N VAL A 72 9.37 -8.21 5.52
CA VAL A 72 8.45 -7.27 6.19
C VAL A 72 8.88 -7.03 7.63
N LYS A 73 9.12 -8.10 8.40
CA LYS A 73 9.57 -7.98 9.79
C LYS A 73 10.88 -7.18 9.90
N LYS A 74 11.85 -7.47 9.03
CA LYS A 74 13.13 -6.75 9.00
C LYS A 74 12.95 -5.27 8.64
N LEU A 75 12.04 -4.92 7.72
CA LEU A 75 11.71 -3.53 7.43
C LEU A 75 11.09 -2.84 8.66
N LEU A 76 10.14 -3.47 9.33
CA LEU A 76 9.54 -2.93 10.56
C LEU A 76 10.59 -2.64 11.63
N GLU A 77 11.58 -3.52 11.79
CA GLU A 77 12.70 -3.32 12.73
C GLU A 77 13.61 -2.15 12.33
N ILE A 78 13.84 -1.91 11.03
CA ILE A 78 14.77 -0.87 10.55
C ILE A 78 14.11 0.51 10.49
N ILE A 79 12.90 0.61 9.90
CA ILE A 79 12.25 1.91 9.62
C ILE A 79 11.08 2.23 10.54
N GLY A 80 10.69 1.29 11.40
CA GLY A 80 9.54 1.42 12.30
C GLY A 80 8.19 1.16 11.61
N PRO A 81 7.15 0.84 12.40
CA PRO A 81 5.83 0.49 11.89
C PRO A 81 5.09 1.67 11.23
N ASP A 82 5.41 2.90 11.59
CA ASP A 82 4.74 4.11 11.07
C ASP A 82 5.19 4.50 9.65
N ARG A 83 6.27 3.88 9.16
CA ARG A 83 6.86 4.16 7.84
C ARG A 83 6.63 3.05 6.82
N LEU A 84 6.01 1.94 7.23
CA LEU A 84 5.71 0.81 6.36
C LEU A 84 4.21 0.63 6.20
N ILE A 85 3.74 0.79 4.96
CA ILE A 85 2.38 0.41 4.57
C ILE A 85 2.45 -0.91 3.81
N VAL A 86 1.58 -1.85 4.17
CA VAL A 86 1.39 -3.07 3.37
C VAL A 86 0.09 -2.95 2.59
N ALA A 87 0.19 -3.05 1.26
CA ALA A 87 -0.95 -3.03 0.37
C ALA A 87 -1.54 -4.44 0.23
N ILE A 88 -2.86 -4.50 0.39
CA ILE A 88 -3.71 -5.65 0.11
C ILE A 88 -4.67 -5.19 -0.98
N ASP A 89 -4.23 -5.32 -2.22
CA ASP A 89 -5.08 -5.13 -3.38
C ASP A 89 -5.86 -6.44 -3.60
N TYR A 90 -7.17 -6.35 -3.81
CA TYR A 90 -8.01 -7.53 -3.95
C TYR A 90 -8.97 -7.45 -5.12
N ILE A 91 -9.29 -8.63 -5.65
CA ILE A 91 -10.41 -8.88 -6.56
C ILE A 91 -11.26 -9.92 -5.86
N LYS A 92 -12.53 -9.58 -5.56
CA LYS A 92 -13.39 -10.40 -4.69
C LYS A 92 -12.66 -10.75 -3.38
N GLU A 93 -12.63 -12.01 -2.99
CA GLU A 93 -11.98 -12.45 -1.74
C GLU A 93 -10.56 -13.03 -1.95
N LYS A 94 -9.83 -12.54 -2.96
CA LYS A 94 -8.45 -12.97 -3.24
C LYS A 94 -7.50 -11.79 -3.37
N VAL A 95 -6.33 -11.92 -2.77
CA VAL A 95 -5.28 -10.89 -2.86
C VAL A 95 -4.58 -10.97 -4.22
N ALA A 96 -4.54 -9.85 -4.93
CA ALA A 96 -3.86 -9.68 -6.20
C ALA A 96 -2.40 -9.23 -6.02
N ILE A 97 -1.53 -9.68 -6.92
CA ILE A 97 -0.09 -9.40 -6.91
C ILE A 97 0.41 -9.06 -8.32
N GLN A 98 1.70 -8.72 -8.44
CA GLN A 98 2.36 -8.38 -9.70
C GLN A 98 1.66 -7.26 -10.50
N GLY A 99 1.29 -6.17 -9.82
CA GLY A 99 0.56 -5.07 -10.47
C GLY A 99 -0.80 -5.53 -10.99
N TRP A 100 -1.49 -6.34 -10.20
CA TRP A 100 -2.85 -6.84 -10.42
C TRP A 100 -3.01 -7.91 -11.52
N THR A 101 -1.90 -8.39 -12.07
CA THR A 101 -1.90 -9.38 -13.16
C THR A 101 -2.03 -10.84 -12.68
N GLU A 102 -1.81 -11.10 -11.39
CA GLU A 102 -1.88 -12.44 -10.80
C GLU A 102 -2.71 -12.45 -9.52
N LEU A 103 -3.45 -13.53 -9.28
CA LEU A 103 -4.16 -13.77 -8.02
C LEU A 103 -3.38 -14.76 -7.15
N SER A 104 -3.14 -14.39 -5.90
CA SER A 104 -2.60 -15.31 -4.90
C SER A 104 -3.68 -16.24 -4.33
N SER A 105 -3.26 -17.27 -3.60
CA SER A 105 -4.16 -18.14 -2.83
C SER A 105 -4.59 -17.54 -1.48
N LYS A 106 -4.11 -16.34 -1.12
CA LYS A 106 -4.42 -15.71 0.17
C LYS A 106 -5.78 -15.02 0.14
N ASN A 107 -6.56 -15.26 1.19
CA ASN A 107 -7.73 -14.46 1.51
C ASN A 107 -7.28 -13.11 2.13
N PRO A 108 -7.87 -11.97 1.72
CA PRO A 108 -7.44 -10.65 2.19
C PRO A 108 -7.56 -10.49 3.71
N PHE A 109 -8.64 -10.97 4.32
CA PHE A 109 -8.91 -10.78 5.74
C PHE A 109 -7.97 -11.62 6.62
N SER A 110 -7.69 -12.86 6.22
CA SER A 110 -6.69 -13.67 6.93
C SER A 110 -5.30 -13.08 6.78
N PHE A 111 -4.96 -12.56 5.59
CA PHE A 111 -3.69 -11.90 5.37
C PHE A 111 -3.53 -10.61 6.18
N GLY A 112 -4.59 -9.80 6.32
CA GLY A 112 -4.60 -8.64 7.21
C GLY A 112 -4.25 -8.99 8.66
N ARG A 113 -4.82 -10.08 9.19
CA ARG A 113 -4.48 -10.60 10.53
C ARG A 113 -3.03 -11.05 10.64
N GLU A 114 -2.52 -11.76 9.63
CA GLU A 114 -1.12 -12.18 9.59
C GLU A 114 -0.18 -10.97 9.66
N LEU A 115 -0.46 -9.92 8.87
CA LEU A 115 0.34 -8.69 8.84
C LEU A 115 0.32 -7.95 10.18
N GLU A 116 -0.84 -7.84 10.81
CA GLU A 116 -0.96 -7.23 12.13
C GLU A 116 -0.11 -7.96 13.18
N ASN A 117 -0.15 -9.29 13.16
CA ASN A 117 0.63 -10.15 14.05
C ASN A 117 2.14 -10.04 13.77
N LEU A 118 2.54 -9.76 12.53
CA LEU A 118 3.93 -9.45 12.17
C LEU A 118 4.39 -8.07 12.65
N GLY A 119 3.48 -7.21 13.09
CA GLY A 119 3.79 -5.86 13.59
C GLY A 119 3.46 -4.74 12.62
N VAL A 120 2.85 -5.03 11.46
CA VAL A 120 2.35 -4.00 10.54
C VAL A 120 1.27 -3.19 11.26
N ARG A 121 1.27 -1.87 11.08
CA ARG A 121 0.27 -0.96 11.67
C ARG A 121 -0.50 -0.16 10.64
N LEU A 122 -0.04 -0.13 9.39
CA LEU A 122 -0.67 0.60 8.30
C LEU A 122 -0.94 -0.37 7.16
N ILE A 123 -2.21 -0.59 6.86
CA ILE A 123 -2.65 -1.45 5.75
C ILE A 123 -3.36 -0.58 4.72
N LEU A 124 -2.96 -0.67 3.46
CA LEU A 124 -3.73 -0.12 2.34
C LEU A 124 -4.62 -1.24 1.81
N PHE A 125 -5.93 -1.08 1.92
CA PHE A 125 -6.90 -2.06 1.47
C PHE A 125 -7.63 -1.52 0.25
N SER A 126 -7.36 -2.10 -0.92
CA SER A 126 -7.76 -1.54 -2.21
C SER A 126 -8.61 -2.52 -3.02
N SER A 127 -9.83 -2.13 -3.36
CA SER A 127 -10.68 -2.88 -4.30
C SER A 127 -10.27 -2.57 -5.73
N ILE A 128 -9.69 -3.55 -6.43
CA ILE A 128 -9.33 -3.40 -7.85
C ILE A 128 -10.59 -3.28 -8.71
N GLU A 129 -11.66 -4.00 -8.37
CA GLU A 129 -12.92 -3.97 -9.13
C GLU A 129 -13.60 -2.59 -9.06
N ALA A 130 -13.40 -1.85 -7.98
CA ALA A 130 -13.94 -0.50 -7.84
C ALA A 130 -12.99 0.59 -8.37
N ASP A 131 -11.71 0.29 -8.57
CA ASP A 131 -10.69 1.29 -8.90
C ASP A 131 -10.95 1.98 -10.25
N GLY A 132 -10.91 3.31 -10.27
CA GLY A 132 -11.22 4.13 -11.46
C GLY A 132 -12.67 4.05 -11.98
N THR A 133 -13.55 3.23 -11.39
CA THR A 133 -14.91 3.00 -11.92
C THR A 133 -15.95 4.04 -11.47
N LEU A 134 -15.65 4.82 -10.42
CA LEU A 134 -16.58 5.73 -9.75
C LEU A 134 -17.88 5.06 -9.27
N SER A 135 -17.87 3.75 -9.05
CA SER A 135 -19.04 2.98 -8.57
C SER A 135 -19.27 3.09 -7.06
N GLY A 136 -18.31 3.66 -6.32
CA GLY A 136 -18.30 3.74 -4.86
C GLY A 136 -17.30 2.74 -4.25
N PRO A 137 -16.85 2.97 -3.00
CA PRO A 137 -16.02 2.00 -2.28
C PRO A 137 -16.77 0.68 -2.02
N ASP A 138 -16.01 -0.40 -1.90
CA ASP A 138 -16.52 -1.71 -1.48
C ASP A 138 -16.71 -1.75 0.04
N PHE A 139 -17.77 -1.09 0.52
CA PHE A 139 -18.07 -0.96 1.95
C PHE A 139 -18.22 -2.31 2.67
N GLU A 140 -18.74 -3.34 1.98
CA GLU A 140 -18.92 -4.67 2.57
C GLU A 140 -17.57 -5.29 2.94
N ASN A 141 -16.62 -5.31 2.00
CA ASN A 141 -15.31 -5.88 2.27
C ASN A 141 -14.46 -4.99 3.19
N ILE A 142 -14.64 -3.67 3.13
CA ILE A 142 -14.01 -2.75 4.10
C ILE A 142 -14.46 -3.08 5.52
N GLU A 143 -15.76 -3.26 5.77
CA GLU A 143 -16.28 -3.61 7.09
C GLU A 143 -15.75 -4.97 7.56
N LYS A 144 -15.71 -5.98 6.67
CA LYS A 144 -15.10 -7.29 6.98
C LYS A 144 -13.62 -7.14 7.37
N MET A 145 -12.86 -6.32 6.65
CA MET A 145 -11.45 -6.08 6.96
C MET A 145 -11.28 -5.39 8.31
N ILE A 146 -12.07 -4.34 8.61
CA ILE A 146 -12.06 -3.65 9.90
C ILE A 146 -12.34 -4.63 11.04
N LYS A 147 -13.34 -5.50 10.90
CA LYS A 147 -13.66 -6.53 11.90
C LYS A 147 -12.56 -7.59 12.05
N SER A 148 -11.74 -7.78 11.02
CA SER A 148 -10.71 -8.82 11.01
C SER A 148 -9.44 -8.44 11.75
N ILE A 149 -9.12 -7.16 11.89
CA ILE A 149 -7.88 -6.65 12.51
C ILE A 149 -8.21 -5.74 13.70
N LYS A 150 -7.27 -5.58 14.66
CA LYS A 150 -7.56 -4.88 15.94
C LYS A 150 -6.58 -3.75 16.29
N LYS A 151 -5.39 -3.75 15.71
CA LYS A 151 -4.26 -2.86 16.06
C LYS A 151 -3.81 -2.02 14.88
N SER A 152 -4.07 -2.48 13.66
CA SER A 152 -3.68 -1.80 12.43
C SER A 152 -4.74 -0.79 12.00
N SER A 153 -4.29 0.34 11.46
CA SER A 153 -5.14 1.29 10.74
C SER A 153 -5.25 0.89 9.27
N ILE A 154 -6.41 1.17 8.68
CA ILE A 154 -6.69 0.88 7.27
C ILE A 154 -6.76 2.20 6.50
N TYR A 155 -6.06 2.26 5.37
CA TYR A 155 -6.34 3.21 4.30
C TYR A 155 -7.22 2.50 3.27
N VAL A 156 -8.38 3.08 3.00
CA VAL A 156 -9.29 2.59 1.95
C VAL A 156 -8.89 3.17 0.61
N ALA A 157 -8.85 2.33 -0.42
CA ALA A 157 -8.64 2.73 -1.81
C ALA A 157 -9.55 1.93 -2.75
N GLY A 158 -9.71 2.45 -3.98
CA GLY A 158 -10.64 1.93 -4.98
C GLY A 158 -12.05 2.50 -4.80
N GLY A 159 -12.58 3.14 -5.84
CA GLY A 159 -14.00 3.49 -5.94
C GLY A 159 -14.49 4.75 -5.23
N VAL A 160 -13.67 5.43 -4.41
CA VAL A 160 -14.06 6.72 -3.79
C VAL A 160 -14.39 7.74 -4.88
N ARG A 161 -15.66 8.16 -4.97
CA ARG A 161 -16.16 9.01 -6.07
C ARG A 161 -16.54 10.42 -5.61
N ASN A 162 -17.00 10.58 -4.36
CA ASN A 162 -17.50 11.86 -3.88
C ASN A 162 -17.40 12.00 -2.35
N ILE A 163 -17.76 13.19 -1.85
CA ILE A 163 -17.68 13.53 -0.43
C ILE A 163 -18.54 12.64 0.47
N LYS A 164 -19.68 12.14 -0.02
CA LYS A 164 -20.55 11.26 0.78
C LYS A 164 -19.87 9.94 1.10
N ASP A 165 -19.09 9.39 0.17
CA ASP A 165 -18.33 8.18 0.48
C ASP A 165 -17.27 8.46 1.56
N VAL A 166 -16.65 9.64 1.54
CA VAL A 166 -15.67 10.07 2.55
C VAL A 166 -16.31 10.28 3.92
N GLU A 167 -17.55 10.76 3.97
CA GLU A 167 -18.31 10.93 5.22
C GLU A 167 -18.72 9.59 5.86
N ILE A 168 -18.83 8.53 5.07
CA ILE A 168 -19.14 7.17 5.55
C ILE A 168 -17.90 6.44 6.09
N LEU A 169 -16.72 6.74 5.53
CA LEU A 169 -15.43 6.13 5.89
C LEU A 169 -14.82 6.71 7.17
#